data_AF-A0A1S9A796-F1
#
_entry.id   AF-A0A1S9A796-F1
#
_cell.length_a   1.000
_cell.length_b   1.000
_cell.length_c   1.000
_cell.angle_alpha   90.00
_cell.angle_beta   90.00
_cell.angle_gamma   90.00
#
_symmetry.space_group_name_H-M   'P 1'
#
loop_
_entity.id
_entity.type
_entity.pdbx_description
1 polymer ?
#
loop_
_entity_poly.entity_id
_entity_poly.type
_entity_poly.pdbx_seq_one_letter_code
_entity_poly.pdbx_strand_id
1 'polypeptide(L)'
;MKTSIAALTLLLLAGCATGPRYDTSYTAKGQSSRVRFLVLHYTVADKPASLKILTEQQVSAHYLLTDDPQPVVYRLVDENRSAYHAGVSSWKNYTQLNNSSIGIEIVNAGWKDTPNGRVYAPFPQAQVDALVPLVKDIVQRHGIAPENVVGHSDIAPLRKQDPGPLFPWARLAQEGLVKWPDAARVAAVRPVFDAWLPDVAWFQRKLVAHGFALPQTGVLDEATRTTLGAFQMKYRPADFSGNPDAETATLLEVLTTPANAPLPVPPPQPVLTAPAPASAPITAPAPQVPPPAAPAPTTPVLPVPETAPAPAAPPPPPVPAPAPAPTPAPAAQTPAGPAIVNTP
;
A
#
# COMPACT_ATOMS: atom_id res chain seq x y z
N MET A 1 49.70 -61.56 -29.75
CA MET A 1 50.61 -60.45 -30.14
C MET A 1 49.87 -59.51 -31.07
N LYS A 2 50.09 -58.19 -30.90
CA LYS A 2 49.69 -57.04 -31.77
C LYS A 2 48.24 -56.55 -31.60
N THR A 3 47.92 -55.67 -30.64
CA THR A 3 48.05 -54.18 -30.65
C THR A 3 47.53 -53.52 -31.93
N SER A 4 46.29 -53.04 -31.90
CA SER A 4 45.81 -52.00 -32.81
C SER A 4 45.17 -50.87 -32.03
N ILE A 5 45.83 -49.73 -32.18
CA ILE A 5 45.67 -48.44 -31.54
C ILE A 5 44.32 -47.83 -31.92
N ALA A 6 43.44 -47.63 -30.95
CA ALA A 6 42.34 -46.67 -31.05
C ALA A 6 42.83 -45.34 -30.45
N ALA A 7 43.49 -44.55 -31.30
CA ALA A 7 43.93 -43.21 -30.95
C ALA A 7 42.73 -42.28 -30.82
N LEU A 8 42.29 -42.11 -29.58
CA LEU A 8 42.01 -40.83 -28.92
C LEU A 8 41.88 -39.61 -29.87
N THR A 9 40.67 -39.33 -30.36
CA THR A 9 40.27 -38.00 -30.83
C THR A 9 39.24 -37.41 -29.88
N LEU A 10 39.67 -37.23 -28.63
CA LEU A 10 39.05 -36.25 -27.73
C LEU A 10 39.58 -34.88 -28.17
N LEU A 11 38.96 -34.29 -29.20
CA LEU A 11 39.22 -32.91 -29.59
C LEU A 11 38.82 -32.01 -28.42
N LEU A 12 39.83 -31.63 -27.66
CA LEU A 12 39.77 -30.60 -26.62
C LEU A 12 39.25 -29.31 -27.24
N LEU A 13 37.96 -29.01 -27.00
CA LEU A 13 37.47 -27.63 -27.07
C LEU A 13 38.11 -26.85 -25.91
N ALA A 14 39.42 -26.59 -25.99
CA ALA A 14 40.07 -25.55 -25.22
C ALA A 14 39.68 -24.21 -25.86
N GLY A 15 38.41 -23.83 -25.70
CA GLY A 15 37.99 -22.46 -25.95
C GLY A 15 38.78 -21.58 -24.99
N CYS A 16 39.69 -20.76 -25.52
CA CYS A 16 40.38 -19.74 -24.74
C CYS A 16 39.31 -18.87 -24.09
N ALA A 17 39.10 -19.04 -22.78
CA ALA A 17 38.21 -18.19 -22.01
C ALA A 17 38.85 -16.79 -21.91
N THR A 18 38.52 -15.91 -22.84
CA THR A 18 38.97 -14.50 -22.91
C THR A 18 38.28 -13.60 -21.88
N GLY A 19 37.68 -14.19 -20.84
CA GLY A 19 36.96 -13.48 -19.79
C GLY A 19 37.86 -13.09 -18.60
N PRO A 20 37.36 -12.20 -17.73
CA PRO A 20 38.02 -11.91 -16.47
C PRO A 20 38.20 -13.19 -15.64
N ARG A 21 39.36 -13.34 -14.99
CA ARG A 21 39.63 -14.43 -14.04
C ARG A 21 39.28 -13.94 -12.64
N TYR A 22 38.20 -14.47 -12.07
CA TYR A 22 37.79 -14.16 -10.70
C TYR A 22 38.50 -15.10 -9.71
N ASP A 23 39.07 -14.55 -8.64
CA ASP A 23 39.52 -15.33 -7.48
C ASP A 23 38.40 -15.37 -6.45
N THR A 24 37.84 -16.56 -6.22
CA THR A 24 36.74 -16.80 -5.27
C THR A 24 37.20 -17.59 -4.03
N SER A 25 38.49 -17.56 -3.70
CA SER A 25 39.05 -18.23 -2.51
C SER A 25 38.64 -17.58 -1.18
N TYR A 26 38.09 -16.36 -1.22
CA TYR A 26 37.58 -15.64 -0.06
C TYR A 26 36.07 -15.38 -0.17
N THR A 27 35.35 -15.62 0.92
CA THR A 27 33.91 -15.29 1.04
C THR A 27 33.69 -14.40 2.25
N ALA A 28 33.06 -13.24 2.06
CA ALA A 28 32.75 -12.32 3.13
C ALA A 28 31.70 -12.90 4.09
N LYS A 29 31.93 -12.78 5.41
CA LYS A 29 30.93 -13.09 6.43
C LYS A 29 29.80 -12.06 6.49
N GLY A 30 30.10 -10.80 6.18
CA GLY A 30 29.15 -9.69 6.17
C GLY A 30 28.27 -9.70 4.92
N GLN A 31 27.36 -10.67 4.83
CA GLN A 31 26.36 -10.76 3.76
C GLN A 31 25.02 -11.27 4.31
N SER A 32 23.94 -10.97 3.60
CA SER A 32 22.59 -11.44 3.93
C SER A 32 21.74 -11.55 2.66
N SER A 33 20.50 -12.01 2.81
CA SER A 33 19.50 -11.97 1.74
C SER A 33 19.28 -10.54 1.21
N ARG A 34 19.02 -10.41 -0.09
CA ARG A 34 18.53 -9.17 -0.73
C ARG A 34 17.03 -8.96 -0.49
N VAL A 35 16.28 -10.06 -0.36
CA VAL A 35 14.87 -10.04 0.04
C VAL A 35 14.79 -9.64 1.51
N ARG A 36 14.03 -8.58 1.79
CA ARG A 36 13.77 -8.01 3.12
C ARG A 36 12.30 -7.97 3.48
N PHE A 37 11.41 -8.05 2.49
CA PHE A 37 9.96 -7.94 2.66
C PHE A 37 9.22 -9.10 1.99
N LEU A 38 8.03 -9.37 2.51
CA LEU A 38 7.03 -10.20 1.86
C LEU A 38 5.75 -9.37 1.73
N VAL A 39 5.25 -9.22 0.50
CA VAL A 39 4.06 -8.43 0.19
C VAL A 39 2.93 -9.36 -0.27
N LEU A 40 1.80 -9.28 0.42
CA LEU A 40 0.60 -10.07 0.14
C LEU A 40 -0.43 -9.27 -0.65
N HIS A 41 -1.00 -9.91 -1.67
CA HIS A 41 -1.95 -9.33 -2.62
C HIS A 41 -3.17 -10.23 -2.78
N TYR A 42 -4.24 -9.70 -3.38
CA TYR A 42 -5.25 -10.51 -4.07
C TYR A 42 -5.30 -10.12 -5.55
N THR A 43 -5.83 -11.02 -6.37
CA THR A 43 -5.84 -10.84 -7.84
C THR A 43 -7.02 -10.03 -8.38
N VAL A 44 -8.17 -10.00 -7.70
CA VAL A 44 -9.46 -9.49 -8.25
C VAL A 44 -9.87 -10.21 -9.55
N ALA A 45 -9.43 -11.46 -9.70
CA ALA A 45 -9.63 -12.25 -10.91
C ALA A 45 -9.69 -13.75 -10.55
N ASP A 46 -10.31 -14.55 -11.40
CA ASP A 46 -10.24 -16.01 -11.28
C ASP A 46 -8.84 -16.55 -11.61
N LYS A 47 -8.61 -17.84 -11.36
CA LYS A 47 -7.30 -18.48 -11.60
C LYS A 47 -6.80 -18.34 -13.05
N PRO A 48 -7.57 -18.68 -14.10
CA PRO A 48 -7.10 -18.53 -15.49
C PRO A 48 -6.71 -17.08 -15.85
N ALA A 49 -7.53 -16.10 -15.47
CA ALA A 49 -7.23 -14.69 -15.74
C ALA A 49 -6.02 -14.22 -14.94
N SER A 50 -5.89 -14.64 -13.68
CA SER A 50 -4.75 -14.31 -12.82
C SER A 50 -3.43 -14.82 -13.41
N LEU A 51 -3.39 -16.07 -13.87
CA LEU A 51 -2.22 -16.63 -14.53
C LEU A 51 -1.84 -15.81 -15.77
N LYS A 52 -2.81 -15.54 -16.65
CA LYS A 52 -2.58 -14.74 -17.84
C LYS A 52 -2.01 -13.35 -17.52
N ILE A 53 -2.61 -12.65 -16.55
CA ILE A 53 -2.15 -11.32 -16.12
C ILE A 53 -0.71 -11.39 -15.60
N LEU A 54 -0.39 -12.36 -14.73
CA LEU A 54 0.89 -12.43 -14.04
C LEU A 54 2.04 -13.03 -14.87
N THR A 55 1.74 -13.63 -16.03
CA THR A 55 2.76 -14.23 -16.92
C THR A 55 2.87 -13.54 -18.28
N GLU A 56 1.82 -12.90 -18.78
CA GLU A 56 1.80 -12.34 -20.14
C GLU A 56 1.71 -10.80 -20.18
N GLN A 57 1.49 -10.13 -19.05
CA GLN A 57 1.38 -8.68 -18.99
C GLN A 57 2.56 -8.03 -18.24
N GLN A 58 2.44 -6.74 -17.91
CA GLN A 58 3.52 -5.96 -17.29
C GLN A 58 3.63 -6.12 -15.78
N VAL A 59 2.70 -6.83 -15.14
CA VAL A 59 2.73 -7.14 -13.71
C VAL A 59 3.03 -8.61 -13.50
N SER A 60 3.72 -8.94 -12.41
CA SER A 60 4.07 -10.31 -12.08
C SER A 60 4.24 -10.47 -10.58
N ALA A 61 4.15 -11.71 -10.10
CA ALA A 61 4.42 -12.07 -8.71
C ALA A 61 5.36 -13.27 -8.67
N HIS A 62 6.01 -13.48 -7.53
CA HIS A 62 6.86 -14.67 -7.35
C HIS A 62 5.99 -15.92 -7.22
N TYR A 63 4.88 -15.78 -6.49
CA TYR A 63 3.94 -16.86 -6.24
C TYR A 63 2.51 -16.45 -6.56
N LEU A 64 1.73 -17.39 -7.08
CA LEU A 64 0.27 -17.31 -7.18
C LEU A 64 -0.34 -18.50 -6.43
N LEU A 65 -1.21 -18.24 -5.46
CA LEU A 65 -1.94 -19.25 -4.70
C LEU A 65 -3.40 -19.31 -5.17
N THR A 66 -3.86 -20.48 -5.60
CA THR A 66 -5.22 -20.65 -6.13
C THR A 66 -6.29 -20.78 -5.04
N ASP A 67 -7.55 -20.71 -5.45
CA ASP A 67 -8.76 -20.86 -4.62
C ASP A 67 -9.49 -22.20 -4.86
N ASP A 68 -8.84 -23.15 -5.54
CA ASP A 68 -9.37 -24.50 -5.75
C ASP A 68 -9.59 -25.22 -4.40
N PRO A 69 -10.47 -26.24 -4.30
CA PRO A 69 -10.64 -27.03 -3.08
C PRO A 69 -9.35 -27.68 -2.55
N GLN A 70 -8.38 -27.91 -3.45
CA GLN A 70 -7.01 -28.28 -3.16
C GLN A 70 -6.10 -27.20 -3.76
N PRO A 71 -5.77 -26.13 -3.01
CA PRO A 71 -5.02 -25.00 -3.53
C PRO A 71 -3.65 -25.39 -4.05
N VAL A 72 -3.26 -24.81 -5.18
CA VAL A 72 -1.95 -24.98 -5.79
C VAL A 72 -1.16 -23.68 -5.66
N VAL A 73 0.12 -23.79 -5.33
CA VAL A 73 1.07 -22.67 -5.36
C VAL A 73 1.86 -22.76 -6.66
N TYR A 74 1.67 -21.78 -7.55
CA TYR A 74 2.52 -21.60 -8.72
C TYR A 74 3.69 -20.70 -8.36
N ARG A 75 4.92 -21.08 -8.75
CA ARG A 75 6.08 -20.19 -8.75
C ARG A 75 6.26 -19.61 -10.14
N LEU A 76 5.94 -18.33 -10.31
CA LEU A 76 5.92 -17.65 -11.61
C LEU A 76 7.22 -16.89 -11.90
N VAL A 77 7.87 -16.38 -10.85
CA VAL A 77 9.18 -15.70 -10.93
C VAL A 77 10.08 -16.27 -9.85
N ASP A 78 11.31 -16.66 -10.22
CA ASP A 78 12.31 -17.11 -9.25
C ASP A 78 12.67 -15.98 -8.28
N GLU A 79 12.84 -16.29 -6.99
CA GLU A 79 13.09 -15.31 -5.92
C GLU A 79 14.43 -14.56 -6.03
N ASN A 80 15.33 -15.01 -6.91
CA ASN A 80 16.57 -14.28 -7.23
C ASN A 80 16.38 -13.23 -8.34
N ARG A 81 15.15 -13.08 -8.85
CA ARG A 81 14.72 -12.06 -9.81
C ARG A 81 13.76 -11.10 -9.12
N SER A 82 13.56 -9.93 -9.70
CA SER A 82 12.51 -9.00 -9.25
C SER A 82 11.23 -9.29 -10.03
N ALA A 83 10.16 -9.68 -9.33
CA ALA A 83 8.80 -9.59 -9.88
C ALA A 83 8.27 -8.14 -9.79
N TYR A 84 7.25 -7.81 -10.58
CA TYR A 84 6.67 -6.47 -10.67
C TYR A 84 5.27 -6.44 -10.03
N HIS A 85 5.24 -6.44 -8.69
CA HIS A 85 3.98 -6.52 -7.91
C HIS A 85 3.69 -5.29 -7.04
N ALA A 86 4.71 -4.65 -6.45
CA ALA A 86 4.54 -3.56 -5.50
C ALA A 86 4.33 -2.19 -6.17
N GLY A 87 4.94 -1.95 -7.34
CA GLY A 87 4.91 -0.65 -8.02
C GLY A 87 5.47 0.49 -7.17
N VAL A 88 4.91 1.70 -7.31
CA VAL A 88 5.22 2.84 -6.41
C VAL A 88 4.77 2.46 -5.00
N SER A 89 5.75 2.30 -4.11
CA SER A 89 5.58 1.72 -2.79
C SER A 89 6.62 2.25 -1.81
N SER A 90 6.26 2.30 -0.52
CA SER A 90 7.13 2.68 0.57
C SER A 90 6.74 1.94 1.85
N TRP A 91 7.74 1.46 2.60
CA TRP A 91 7.54 0.92 3.95
C TRP A 91 8.76 1.24 4.81
N LYS A 92 8.52 1.84 5.97
CA LYS A 92 9.54 2.43 6.83
C LYS A 92 10.42 3.39 6.03
N ASN A 93 11.72 3.16 5.98
CA ASN A 93 12.70 3.95 5.24
C ASN A 93 13.03 3.38 3.85
N TYR A 94 12.25 2.42 3.35
CA TYR A 94 12.48 1.78 2.05
C TYR A 94 11.41 2.22 1.04
N THR A 95 11.83 2.41 -0.21
CA THR A 95 10.95 2.70 -1.34
C THR A 95 11.22 1.72 -2.49
N GLN A 96 10.33 1.65 -3.47
CA GLN A 96 10.47 0.77 -4.66
C GLN A 96 10.65 -0.71 -4.28
N LEU A 97 9.69 -1.25 -3.52
CA LEU A 97 9.89 -2.50 -2.78
C LEU A 97 10.13 -3.74 -3.65
N ASN A 98 9.70 -3.75 -4.93
CA ASN A 98 9.90 -4.85 -5.88
C ASN A 98 11.30 -5.50 -5.78
N ASN A 99 12.36 -4.67 -5.73
CA ASN A 99 13.75 -5.14 -5.77
C ASN A 99 14.24 -5.81 -4.48
N SER A 100 13.43 -5.78 -3.42
CA SER A 100 13.76 -6.30 -2.09
C SER A 100 12.61 -7.08 -1.46
N SER A 101 11.62 -7.47 -2.26
CA SER A 101 10.43 -8.16 -1.77
C SER A 101 10.10 -9.40 -2.56
N ILE A 102 9.57 -10.41 -1.87
CA ILE A 102 8.78 -11.47 -2.49
C ILE A 102 7.32 -11.04 -2.50
N GLY A 103 6.60 -11.40 -3.57
CA GLY A 103 5.21 -11.06 -3.79
C GLY A 103 4.40 -12.33 -3.95
N ILE A 104 3.35 -12.48 -3.13
CA ILE A 104 2.38 -13.57 -3.23
C ILE A 104 1.04 -12.97 -3.66
N GLU A 105 0.58 -13.37 -4.84
CA GLU A 105 -0.78 -13.13 -5.31
C GLU A 105 -1.69 -14.26 -4.87
N ILE A 106 -2.88 -13.93 -4.38
CA ILE A 106 -3.86 -14.90 -3.90
C ILE A 106 -5.12 -14.75 -4.75
N VAL A 107 -5.54 -15.83 -5.40
CA VAL A 107 -6.77 -15.83 -6.20
C VAL A 107 -7.94 -15.54 -5.27
N ASN A 108 -8.53 -14.36 -5.44
CA ASN A 108 -9.65 -13.88 -4.64
C ASN A 108 -10.34 -12.75 -5.42
N ALA A 109 -11.67 -12.72 -5.38
CA ALA A 109 -12.48 -11.75 -6.14
C ALA A 109 -12.34 -10.29 -5.63
N GLY A 110 -11.62 -10.05 -4.53
CA GLY A 110 -11.38 -8.74 -3.97
C GLY A 110 -12.65 -8.17 -3.34
N TRP A 111 -13.22 -7.13 -3.95
CA TRP A 111 -14.42 -6.47 -3.46
C TRP A 111 -15.38 -6.10 -4.59
N LYS A 112 -16.64 -5.91 -4.22
CA LYS A 112 -17.68 -5.33 -5.09
C LYS A 112 -18.45 -4.26 -4.34
N ASP A 113 -18.75 -3.17 -5.02
CA ASP A 113 -19.67 -2.17 -4.48
C ASP A 113 -21.11 -2.66 -4.62
N THR A 114 -21.90 -2.46 -3.57
CA THR A 114 -23.34 -2.77 -3.53
C THR A 114 -24.10 -1.54 -3.06
N PRO A 115 -25.44 -1.47 -3.20
CA PRO A 115 -26.23 -0.36 -2.66
C PRO A 115 -26.06 -0.12 -1.15
N ASN A 116 -25.64 -1.15 -0.41
CA ASN A 116 -25.43 -1.09 1.05
C ASN A 116 -23.94 -0.88 1.43
N GLY A 117 -23.09 -0.56 0.46
CA GLY A 117 -21.66 -0.39 0.64
C GLY A 117 -20.82 -1.50 0.02
N ARG A 118 -19.51 -1.42 0.24
CA ARG A 118 -18.52 -2.34 -0.30
C ARG A 118 -18.51 -3.67 0.45
N VAL A 119 -18.52 -4.77 -0.30
CA VAL A 119 -18.42 -6.14 0.24
C VAL A 119 -17.15 -6.79 -0.27
N TYR A 120 -16.34 -7.33 0.64
CA TYR A 120 -15.11 -8.05 0.34
C TYR A 120 -15.36 -9.56 0.28
N ALA A 121 -14.63 -10.27 -0.58
CA ALA A 121 -14.69 -11.72 -0.70
C ALA A 121 -13.84 -12.40 0.40
N PRO A 122 -14.36 -13.44 1.07
CA PRO A 122 -13.58 -14.18 2.07
C PRO A 122 -12.49 -15.03 1.42
N PHE A 123 -11.48 -15.40 2.20
CA PHE A 123 -10.46 -16.38 1.80
C PHE A 123 -10.89 -17.77 2.30
N PRO A 124 -11.05 -18.78 1.41
CA PRO A 124 -11.40 -20.14 1.83
C PRO A 124 -10.37 -20.73 2.80
N GLN A 125 -10.81 -21.52 3.78
CA GLN A 125 -9.92 -22.08 4.80
C GLN A 125 -8.76 -22.90 4.18
N ALA A 126 -9.03 -23.73 3.17
CA ALA A 126 -8.00 -24.49 2.46
C ALA A 126 -6.91 -23.57 1.87
N GLN A 127 -7.30 -22.41 1.35
CA GLN A 127 -6.36 -21.42 0.81
C GLN A 127 -5.49 -20.83 1.93
N VAL A 128 -6.07 -20.52 3.09
CA VAL A 128 -5.31 -20.06 4.27
C VAL A 128 -4.34 -21.13 4.76
N ASP A 129 -4.79 -22.39 4.80
CA ASP A 129 -3.97 -23.54 5.23
C ASP A 129 -2.78 -23.79 4.29
N ALA A 130 -2.92 -23.51 2.99
CA ALA A 130 -1.83 -23.56 2.02
C ALA A 130 -0.92 -22.31 2.08
N LEU A 131 -1.47 -21.15 2.39
CA LEU A 131 -0.73 -19.88 2.46
C LEU A 131 0.25 -19.85 3.64
N VAL A 132 -0.19 -20.27 4.83
CA VAL A 132 0.63 -20.20 6.05
C VAL A 132 1.99 -20.90 5.91
N PRO A 133 2.09 -22.17 5.45
CA PRO A 133 3.38 -22.82 5.27
C PRO A 133 4.24 -22.16 4.19
N LEU A 134 3.65 -21.64 3.12
CA LEU A 134 4.37 -20.88 2.09
C LEU A 134 5.01 -19.61 2.67
N VAL A 135 4.24 -18.82 3.42
CA VAL A 135 4.74 -17.62 4.09
C VAL A 135 5.87 -17.98 5.07
N LYS A 136 5.68 -19.03 5.86
CA LYS A 136 6.66 -19.50 6.86
C LYS A 136 7.98 -19.91 6.21
N ASP A 137 7.91 -20.66 5.11
CA ASP A 137 9.09 -21.08 4.34
C ASP A 137 9.87 -19.88 3.80
N ILE A 138 9.21 -18.93 3.12
CA ILE A 138 9.85 -17.74 2.55
C ILE A 138 10.48 -16.88 3.66
N VAL A 139 9.73 -16.64 4.75
CA VAL A 139 10.20 -15.85 5.89
C VAL A 139 11.46 -16.47 6.51
N GLN A 140 11.46 -17.80 6.72
CA GLN A 140 12.60 -18.51 7.27
C GLN A 140 13.81 -18.48 6.34
N ARG A 141 13.63 -18.76 5.05
CA ARG A 141 14.73 -18.83 4.06
C ARG A 141 15.44 -17.48 3.88
N HIS A 142 14.70 -16.38 3.96
CA HIS A 142 15.26 -15.03 3.77
C HIS A 142 15.54 -14.27 5.08
N GLY A 143 15.13 -14.79 6.23
CA GLY A 143 15.25 -14.09 7.52
C GLY A 143 14.43 -12.80 7.57
N ILE A 144 13.22 -12.82 7.01
CA ILE A 144 12.33 -11.64 6.95
C ILE A 144 11.79 -11.36 8.36
N ALA A 145 11.95 -10.13 8.84
CA ALA A 145 11.40 -9.74 10.13
C ALA A 145 9.86 -9.66 10.09
N PRO A 146 9.12 -10.01 11.16
CA PRO A 146 7.64 -10.04 11.13
C PRO A 146 6.97 -8.72 10.75
N GLU A 147 7.55 -7.60 11.12
CA GLU A 147 7.16 -6.24 10.68
C GLU A 147 7.29 -5.94 9.18
N ASN A 148 7.97 -6.81 8.42
CA ASN A 148 8.20 -6.67 6.99
C ASN A 148 7.35 -7.66 6.18
N VAL A 149 6.43 -8.38 6.83
CA VAL A 149 5.35 -9.12 6.19
C VAL A 149 4.11 -8.21 6.17
N VAL A 150 3.81 -7.70 4.98
CA VAL A 150 2.91 -6.56 4.77
C VAL A 150 1.91 -6.83 3.65
N GLY A 151 0.79 -6.11 3.67
CA GLY A 151 -0.13 -6.06 2.54
C GLY A 151 0.31 -5.04 1.50
N HIS A 152 -0.25 -5.10 0.30
CA HIS A 152 -0.07 -4.02 -0.67
C HIS A 152 -0.66 -2.69 -0.18
N SER A 153 -1.74 -2.75 0.61
CA SER A 153 -2.36 -1.61 1.29
C SER A 153 -1.42 -0.94 2.30
N ASP A 154 -0.54 -1.69 2.95
CA ASP A 154 0.44 -1.13 3.90
C ASP A 154 1.47 -0.26 3.16
N ILE A 155 1.91 -0.70 1.98
CA ILE A 155 3.03 -0.08 1.26
C ILE A 155 2.58 0.96 0.21
N ALA A 156 1.29 0.96 -0.14
CA ALA A 156 0.69 1.86 -1.12
C ALA A 156 -0.76 2.24 -0.74
N PRO A 157 -1.00 2.78 0.48
CA PRO A 157 -2.34 2.96 1.03
C PRO A 157 -3.26 3.83 0.15
N LEU A 158 -2.70 4.83 -0.55
CA LEU A 158 -3.48 5.72 -1.41
C LEU A 158 -3.92 5.08 -2.74
N ARG A 159 -3.39 3.91 -3.08
CA ARG A 159 -3.61 3.24 -4.38
C ARG A 159 -4.20 1.85 -4.24
N LYS A 160 -3.94 1.16 -3.12
CA LYS A 160 -4.17 -0.27 -2.96
C LYS A 160 -4.86 -0.58 -1.65
N GLN A 161 -5.72 -1.59 -1.69
CA GLN A 161 -6.54 -2.05 -0.56
C GLN A 161 -6.31 -3.54 -0.26
N ASP A 162 -5.63 -4.25 -1.15
CA ASP A 162 -5.28 -5.66 -1.02
C ASP A 162 -4.23 -5.89 0.09
N PRO A 163 -4.35 -6.99 0.85
CA PRO A 163 -5.27 -8.12 0.66
C PRO A 163 -6.67 -7.95 1.29
N GLY A 164 -7.05 -6.76 1.74
CA GLY A 164 -8.40 -6.47 2.23
C GLY A 164 -8.62 -6.79 3.72
N PRO A 165 -9.80 -6.43 4.26
CA PRO A 165 -10.12 -6.56 5.69
C PRO A 165 -10.50 -8.00 6.07
N LEU A 166 -10.80 -8.86 5.09
CA LEU A 166 -11.11 -10.28 5.32
C LEU A 166 -9.86 -11.17 5.23
N PHE A 167 -8.69 -10.61 4.95
CA PHE A 167 -7.45 -11.37 4.98
C PHE A 167 -7.11 -11.77 6.43
N PRO A 168 -6.78 -13.04 6.71
CA PRO A 168 -6.66 -13.54 8.08
C PRO A 168 -5.31 -13.20 8.73
N TRP A 169 -4.98 -11.91 8.90
CA TRP A 169 -3.72 -11.46 9.51
C TRP A 169 -3.46 -12.08 10.89
N ALA A 170 -4.51 -12.21 11.72
CA ALA A 170 -4.41 -12.85 13.04
C ALA A 170 -3.92 -14.31 12.96
N ARG A 171 -4.26 -15.05 11.89
CA ARG A 171 -3.78 -16.44 11.70
C ARG A 171 -2.27 -16.49 11.45
N LEU A 172 -1.73 -15.53 10.69
CA LEU A 172 -0.28 -15.38 10.49
C LEU A 172 0.40 -14.93 11.80
N ALA A 173 -0.25 -14.06 12.59
CA ALA A 173 0.27 -13.59 13.87
C ALA A 173 0.44 -14.74 14.88
N GLN A 174 -0.50 -15.70 14.90
CA GLN A 174 -0.42 -16.90 15.73
C GLN A 174 0.81 -17.77 15.44
N GLU A 175 1.38 -17.66 14.22
CA GLU A 175 2.65 -18.32 13.84
C GLU A 175 3.89 -17.44 14.06
N GLY A 176 3.72 -16.23 14.59
CA GLY A 176 4.80 -15.25 14.74
C GLY A 176 5.29 -14.64 13.42
N LEU A 177 4.52 -14.75 12.34
CA LEU A 177 4.95 -14.32 10.99
C LEU A 177 4.72 -12.83 10.72
N VAL A 178 3.86 -12.18 11.49
CA VAL A 178 3.57 -10.75 11.37
C VAL A 178 3.64 -10.08 12.74
N LYS A 179 3.98 -8.79 12.75
CA LYS A 179 3.89 -7.98 13.98
C LYS A 179 2.41 -7.80 14.35
N TRP A 180 2.05 -8.12 15.58
CA TRP A 180 0.68 -8.08 16.08
C TRP A 180 0.64 -7.45 17.48
N PRO A 181 -0.41 -6.68 17.84
CA PRO A 181 -0.50 -6.06 19.15
C PRO A 181 -0.72 -7.10 20.25
N ASP A 182 -0.02 -6.92 21.37
CA ASP A 182 -0.25 -7.72 22.58
C ASP A 182 -1.60 -7.37 23.21
N ALA A 183 -2.47 -8.37 23.41
CA ALA A 183 -3.84 -8.16 23.86
C ALA A 183 -3.92 -7.60 25.28
N ALA A 184 -3.02 -8.03 26.18
CA ALA A 184 -2.99 -7.52 27.55
C ALA A 184 -2.58 -6.04 27.58
N ARG A 185 -1.60 -5.66 26.75
CA ARG A 185 -1.19 -4.27 26.61
C ARG A 185 -2.27 -3.41 25.95
N VAL A 186 -2.99 -3.95 24.96
CA VAL A 186 -4.16 -3.26 24.37
C VAL A 186 -5.19 -2.96 25.46
N ALA A 187 -5.56 -3.96 26.28
CA ALA A 187 -6.51 -3.78 27.37
C ALA A 187 -6.03 -2.75 28.41
N ALA A 188 -4.73 -2.69 28.70
CA ALA A 188 -4.18 -1.73 29.65
C ALA A 188 -4.12 -0.30 29.11
N VAL A 189 -3.87 -0.11 27.82
CA VAL A 189 -3.75 1.20 27.17
C VAL A 189 -5.11 1.78 26.79
N ARG A 190 -6.09 0.93 26.44
CA ARG A 190 -7.39 1.36 25.92
C ARG A 190 -8.12 2.41 26.76
N PRO A 191 -8.22 2.28 28.11
CA PRO A 191 -8.89 3.28 28.94
C PRO A 191 -8.28 4.69 28.85
N VAL A 192 -6.98 4.80 28.55
CA VAL A 192 -6.31 6.10 28.39
C VAL A 192 -6.89 6.85 27.18
N PHE A 193 -7.03 6.17 26.04
CA PHE A 193 -7.52 6.81 24.82
C PHE A 193 -9.04 6.91 24.74
N ASP A 194 -9.77 6.11 25.52
CA ASP A 194 -11.21 6.32 25.72
C ASP A 194 -11.47 7.64 26.47
N ALA A 195 -10.62 7.98 27.45
CA ALA A 195 -10.70 9.24 28.20
C ALA A 195 -10.14 10.44 27.42
N TRP A 196 -9.14 10.22 26.57
CA TRP A 196 -8.48 11.26 25.80
C TRP A 196 -8.04 10.76 24.43
N LEU A 197 -8.82 11.10 23.40
CA LEU A 197 -8.43 10.84 22.01
C LEU A 197 -7.34 11.84 21.57
N PRO A 198 -6.17 11.38 21.08
CA PRO A 198 -5.12 12.27 20.59
C PRO A 198 -5.54 13.03 19.34
N ASP A 199 -4.81 14.12 19.05
CA ASP A 199 -4.99 14.88 17.82
C ASP A 199 -4.48 14.14 16.58
N VAL A 200 -4.80 14.65 15.39
CA VAL A 200 -4.41 14.03 14.12
C VAL A 200 -2.89 13.98 13.96
N ALA A 201 -2.17 14.98 14.46
CA ALA A 201 -0.71 15.01 14.41
C ALA A 201 -0.10 13.82 15.16
N TRP A 202 -0.70 13.39 16.28
CA TRP A 202 -0.30 12.19 16.99
C TRP A 202 -0.53 10.92 16.14
N PHE A 203 -1.67 10.79 15.48
CA PHE A 203 -1.95 9.64 14.62
C PHE A 203 -0.96 9.55 13.45
N GLN A 204 -0.65 10.67 12.81
CA GLN A 204 0.34 10.73 11.73
C GLN A 204 1.73 10.32 12.21
N ARG A 205 2.20 10.83 13.36
CA ARG A 205 3.47 10.40 13.98
C ARG A 205 3.52 8.90 14.20
N LYS A 206 2.43 8.33 14.72
CA LYS A 206 2.34 6.90 15.04
C LYS A 206 2.26 6.02 13.80
N LEU A 207 1.54 6.43 12.76
CA LEU A 207 1.55 5.74 11.47
C LEU A 207 2.95 5.73 10.84
N VAL A 208 3.66 6.86 10.88
CA VAL A 208 5.05 6.94 10.41
C VAL A 208 5.98 6.05 11.24
N ALA A 209 5.83 6.06 12.57
CA ALA A 209 6.59 5.17 13.45
C ALA A 209 6.30 3.68 13.21
N HIS A 210 5.08 3.34 12.79
CA HIS A 210 4.70 1.98 12.42
C HIS A 210 5.39 1.55 11.12
N GLY A 211 5.44 2.44 10.13
CA GLY A 211 6.11 2.19 8.86
C GLY A 211 5.46 2.87 7.65
N PHE A 212 4.33 3.56 7.80
CA PHE A 212 3.69 4.23 6.68
C PHE A 212 4.47 5.48 6.24
N ALA A 213 4.54 5.69 4.93
CA ALA A 213 4.98 6.97 4.37
C ALA A 213 3.79 7.95 4.31
N LEU A 214 3.82 8.97 5.17
CA LEU A 214 2.73 9.93 5.28
C LEU A 214 3.26 11.33 5.70
N PRO A 215 2.81 12.42 5.07
CA PRO A 215 3.07 13.77 5.55
C PRO A 215 2.45 14.03 6.95
N GLN A 216 3.17 14.73 7.81
CA GLN A 216 2.73 15.03 9.18
C GLN A 216 2.17 16.46 9.27
N THR A 217 1.03 16.69 8.62
CA THR A 217 0.40 18.02 8.46
C THR A 217 -0.41 18.47 9.69
N GLY A 218 -0.77 17.55 10.58
CA GLY A 218 -1.72 17.77 11.68
C GLY A 218 -3.19 17.85 11.24
N VAL A 219 -3.48 17.64 9.94
CA VAL A 219 -4.82 17.73 9.36
C VAL A 219 -5.30 16.34 8.95
N LEU A 220 -6.60 16.04 9.17
CA LEU A 220 -7.22 14.80 8.71
C LEU A 220 -7.55 14.90 7.21
N ASP A 221 -6.49 15.01 6.40
CA ASP A 221 -6.58 15.00 4.94
C ASP A 221 -6.85 13.60 4.39
N GLU A 222 -7.12 13.51 3.08
CA GLU A 222 -7.38 12.25 2.39
C GLU A 222 -6.23 11.25 2.58
N ALA A 223 -4.98 11.73 2.55
CA ALA A 223 -3.81 10.89 2.72
C ALA A 223 -3.79 10.24 4.11
N THR A 224 -4.07 11.02 5.16
CA THR A 224 -4.12 10.57 6.55
C THR A 224 -5.29 9.61 6.76
N ARG A 225 -6.49 9.96 6.29
CA ARG A 225 -7.69 9.12 6.40
C ARG A 225 -7.51 7.77 5.72
N THR A 226 -6.99 7.77 4.49
CA THR A 226 -6.79 6.54 3.72
C THR A 226 -5.73 5.65 4.34
N THR A 227 -4.66 6.25 4.87
CA THR A 227 -3.60 5.50 5.58
C THR A 227 -4.10 4.92 6.91
N LEU A 228 -4.91 5.66 7.66
CA LEU A 228 -5.61 5.12 8.84
C LEU A 228 -6.52 3.94 8.44
N GLY A 229 -7.27 4.08 7.36
CA GLY A 229 -8.11 3.01 6.82
C GLY A 229 -7.30 1.75 6.51
N ALA A 230 -6.16 1.88 5.83
CA ALA A 230 -5.28 0.75 5.53
C ALA A 230 -4.76 0.04 6.80
N PHE A 231 -4.35 0.81 7.82
CA PHE A 231 -3.97 0.27 9.13
C PHE A 231 -5.15 -0.45 9.81
N GLN A 232 -6.34 0.16 9.80
CA GLN A 232 -7.55 -0.41 10.39
C GLN A 232 -7.97 -1.70 9.68
N MET A 233 -7.92 -1.77 8.35
CA MET A 233 -8.22 -3.00 7.60
C MET A 233 -7.37 -4.19 8.07
N LYS A 234 -6.12 -3.94 8.50
CA LYS A 234 -5.20 -4.97 8.97
C LYS A 234 -5.46 -5.39 10.42
N TYR A 235 -5.60 -4.42 11.33
CA TYR A 235 -5.60 -4.68 12.78
C TYR A 235 -6.98 -4.61 13.44
N ARG A 236 -7.95 -3.94 12.81
CA ARG A 236 -9.32 -3.71 13.30
C ARG A 236 -10.33 -3.65 12.15
N PRO A 237 -10.57 -4.76 11.43
CA PRO A 237 -11.35 -4.77 10.20
C PRO A 237 -12.86 -4.53 10.39
N ALA A 238 -13.37 -4.44 11.62
CA ALA A 238 -14.78 -4.15 11.88
C ALA A 238 -15.17 -2.72 11.48
N ASP A 239 -14.25 -1.77 11.57
CA ASP A 239 -14.42 -0.41 11.04
C ASP A 239 -13.06 0.14 10.60
N PHE A 240 -12.97 0.37 9.29
CA PHE A 240 -11.82 0.87 8.56
C PHE A 240 -12.15 2.15 7.78
N SER A 241 -13.08 2.95 8.31
CA SER A 241 -13.50 4.23 7.71
C SER A 241 -12.39 5.29 7.64
N GLY A 242 -11.23 5.03 8.25
CA GLY A 242 -10.12 5.98 8.36
C GLY A 242 -10.38 7.10 9.36
N ASN A 243 -11.44 6.99 10.16
CA ASN A 243 -11.69 7.92 11.26
C ASN A 243 -10.78 7.60 12.45
N PRO A 244 -10.14 8.62 13.07
CA PRO A 244 -9.43 8.43 14.33
C PRO A 244 -10.39 8.02 15.44
N ASP A 245 -10.03 6.98 16.19
CA ASP A 245 -10.76 6.53 17.38
C ASP A 245 -9.81 5.95 18.45
N ALA A 246 -10.35 5.71 19.64
CA ALA A 246 -9.59 5.23 20.79
C ALA A 246 -8.98 3.84 20.56
N GLU A 247 -9.67 2.97 19.79
CA GLU A 247 -9.18 1.64 19.49
C GLU A 247 -7.97 1.69 18.57
N THR A 248 -8.06 2.47 17.50
CA THR A 248 -6.98 2.70 16.54
C THR A 248 -5.78 3.36 17.22
N ALA A 249 -6.02 4.35 18.09
CA ALA A 249 -4.96 4.95 18.92
C ALA A 249 -4.28 3.89 19.79
N THR A 250 -5.07 3.05 20.46
CA THR A 250 -4.54 1.96 21.31
C THR A 250 -3.65 1.02 20.51
N LEU A 251 -4.14 0.54 19.36
CA LEU A 251 -3.40 -0.40 18.51
C LEU A 251 -2.08 0.22 18.00
N LEU A 252 -2.13 1.47 17.56
CA LEU A 252 -0.93 2.22 17.14
C LEU A 252 0.07 2.38 18.27
N GLU A 253 -0.38 2.74 19.47
CA GLU A 253 0.48 2.87 20.64
C GLU A 253 1.17 1.55 20.97
N VAL A 254 0.41 0.45 21.06
CA VAL A 254 0.97 -0.88 21.37
C VAL A 254 1.95 -1.34 20.31
N LEU A 255 1.68 -1.06 19.02
CA LEU A 255 2.55 -1.49 17.93
C LEU A 255 3.81 -0.63 17.76
N THR A 256 3.86 0.58 18.30
CA THR A 256 4.96 1.54 18.06
C THR A 256 5.78 1.88 19.29
N THR A 257 5.33 1.45 20.46
CA THR A 257 6.01 1.71 21.73
C THR A 257 6.58 0.39 22.30
N PRO A 258 7.77 0.41 22.94
CA PRO A 258 8.29 -0.77 23.61
C PRO A 258 7.29 -1.34 24.63
N ALA A 259 7.20 -2.67 24.73
CA ALA A 259 6.22 -3.35 25.57
C ALA A 259 6.24 -2.92 27.06
N ASN A 260 7.42 -2.56 27.56
CA ASN A 260 7.64 -2.18 28.97
C ASN A 260 7.51 -0.67 29.21
N ALA A 261 7.09 0.11 28.22
CA ALA A 261 6.93 1.55 28.41
C ALA A 261 5.79 1.86 29.40
N PRO A 262 5.89 2.97 30.16
CA PRO A 262 4.76 3.49 30.94
C PRO A 262 3.51 3.69 30.08
N LEU A 263 2.33 3.71 30.71
CA LEU A 263 1.11 4.08 30.00
C LEU A 263 1.22 5.53 29.49
N PRO A 264 0.60 5.85 28.35
CA PRO A 264 0.56 7.22 27.86
C PRO A 264 -0.08 8.14 28.90
N VAL A 265 0.50 9.33 29.07
CA VAL A 265 -0.03 10.35 29.98
C VAL A 265 -0.73 11.41 29.13
N PRO A 266 -2.02 11.70 29.36
CA PRO A 266 -2.71 12.79 28.68
C PRO A 266 -2.00 14.13 28.92
N PRO A 267 -1.94 15.02 27.92
CA PRO A 267 -1.41 16.35 28.11
C PRO A 267 -2.23 17.06 29.20
N PRO A 268 -1.61 17.97 29.98
CA PRO A 268 -2.35 18.76 30.96
C PRO A 268 -3.50 19.47 30.26
N GLN A 269 -4.72 19.17 30.68
CA GLN A 269 -5.92 19.84 30.20
C GLN A 269 -5.77 21.34 30.50
N PRO A 270 -6.05 22.25 29.56
CA PRO A 270 -6.07 23.67 29.86
C PRO A 270 -7.08 23.88 30.98
N VAL A 271 -6.61 24.37 32.13
CA VAL A 271 -7.48 24.74 33.24
C VAL A 271 -8.40 25.83 32.68
N LEU A 272 -9.70 25.57 32.63
CA LEU A 272 -10.68 26.61 32.38
C LEU A 272 -10.55 27.61 33.53
N THR A 273 -9.75 28.65 33.35
CA THR A 273 -9.79 29.80 34.24
C THR A 273 -11.21 30.34 34.15
N ALA A 274 -11.90 30.37 35.30
CA ALA A 274 -13.21 31.00 35.40
C ALA A 274 -13.15 32.37 34.71
N PRO A 275 -14.17 32.75 33.92
CA PRO A 275 -14.20 34.07 33.32
C PRO A 275 -14.00 35.10 34.44
N ALA A 276 -13.03 36.00 34.26
CA ALA A 276 -12.86 37.12 35.16
C ALA A 276 -14.22 37.83 35.31
N PRO A 277 -14.62 38.24 36.53
CA PRO A 277 -15.88 38.95 36.71
C PRO A 277 -15.92 40.14 35.76
N ALA A 278 -17.04 40.31 35.06
CA ALA A 278 -17.23 41.37 34.08
C ALA A 278 -16.84 42.71 34.71
N SER A 279 -15.80 43.35 34.17
CA SER A 279 -15.47 44.73 34.52
C SER A 279 -16.69 45.61 34.25
N ALA A 280 -17.06 46.41 35.25
CA ALA A 280 -18.15 47.38 35.15
C ALA A 280 -17.99 48.26 33.88
N PRO A 281 -19.09 48.68 33.25
CA PRO A 281 -19.03 49.46 32.01
C PRO A 281 -18.27 50.76 32.25
N ILE A 282 -17.15 50.92 31.54
CA ILE A 282 -16.42 52.18 31.47
C ILE A 282 -17.28 53.13 30.64
N THR A 283 -17.71 54.23 31.25
CA THR A 283 -18.46 55.29 30.57
C THR A 283 -17.57 55.94 29.52
N ALA A 284 -17.99 55.92 28.25
CA ALA A 284 -17.25 56.57 27.17
C ALA A 284 -17.21 58.10 27.39
N PRO A 285 -16.05 58.76 27.25
CA PRO A 285 -16.00 60.22 27.27
C PRO A 285 -16.59 60.78 25.96
N ALA A 286 -17.19 61.98 26.07
CA ALA A 286 -17.83 62.69 24.97
C ALA A 286 -16.88 62.93 23.78
N PRO A 287 -17.40 62.96 22.53
CA PRO A 287 -16.57 63.11 21.34
C PRO A 287 -15.91 64.49 21.29
N GLN A 288 -14.58 64.51 21.17
CA GLN A 288 -13.81 65.72 20.88
C GLN A 288 -13.85 66.01 19.37
N VAL A 289 -14.09 67.28 19.02
CA VAL A 289 -14.06 67.80 17.65
C VAL A 289 -12.60 67.85 17.17
N PRO A 290 -12.24 67.25 16.02
CA PRO A 290 -10.88 67.30 15.49
C PRO A 290 -10.55 68.69 14.90
N PRO A 291 -9.29 69.16 14.99
CA PRO A 291 -8.84 70.39 14.34
C PRO A 291 -8.78 70.24 12.81
N PRO A 292 -8.84 71.35 12.05
CA PRO A 292 -8.88 71.31 10.59
C PRO A 292 -7.56 70.83 9.98
N ALA A 293 -7.68 70.05 8.90
CA ALA A 293 -6.57 69.46 8.16
C ALA A 293 -5.74 70.51 7.39
N ALA A 294 -4.41 70.35 7.44
CA ALA A 294 -3.47 71.11 6.61
C ALA A 294 -3.56 70.66 5.13
N PRO A 295 -3.25 71.55 4.15
CA PRO A 295 -3.32 71.20 2.74
C PRO A 295 -2.18 70.26 2.33
N ALA A 296 -2.50 69.27 1.50
CA ALA A 296 -1.57 68.28 1.00
C ALA A 296 -0.57 68.87 -0.03
N PRO A 297 0.70 68.42 -0.05
CA PRO A 297 1.64 68.76 -1.10
C PRO A 297 1.31 68.02 -2.40
N THR A 298 1.44 68.73 -3.53
CA THR A 298 1.31 68.20 -4.89
C THR A 298 2.57 67.40 -5.27
N THR A 299 2.40 66.09 -5.48
CA THR A 299 3.43 65.24 -6.10
C THR A 299 3.39 65.34 -7.63
N PRO A 300 4.53 65.41 -8.34
CA PRO A 300 4.56 65.35 -9.80
C PRO A 300 4.27 63.94 -10.29
N VAL A 301 3.45 63.83 -11.35
CA VAL A 301 3.15 62.58 -12.05
C VAL A 301 4.35 62.20 -12.92
N LEU A 302 4.97 61.05 -12.66
CA LEU A 302 5.92 60.39 -13.55
C LEU A 302 5.16 59.57 -14.61
N PRO A 303 5.63 59.49 -15.87
CA PRO A 303 4.98 58.67 -16.89
C PRO A 303 5.17 57.17 -16.60
N VAL A 304 4.09 56.43 -16.79
CA VAL A 304 4.00 54.97 -16.64
C VAL A 304 4.80 54.29 -17.77
N PRO A 305 5.66 53.29 -17.48
CA PRO A 305 6.24 52.48 -18.54
C PRO A 305 5.19 51.50 -19.09
N GLU A 306 5.12 51.46 -20.41
CA GLU A 306 4.26 50.60 -21.22
C GLU A 306 4.46 49.13 -20.84
N THR A 307 3.39 48.48 -20.41
CA THR A 307 3.35 47.05 -20.09
C THR A 307 3.63 46.22 -21.34
N ALA A 308 4.63 45.35 -21.26
CA ALA A 308 4.87 44.30 -22.25
C ALA A 308 3.60 43.43 -22.45
N PRO A 309 3.27 43.01 -23.68
CA PRO A 309 2.09 42.20 -23.93
C PRO A 309 2.24 40.82 -23.29
N ALA A 310 1.15 40.34 -22.69
CA ALA A 310 1.04 39.00 -22.13
C ALA A 310 1.34 37.93 -23.20
N PRO A 311 2.00 36.81 -22.85
CA PRO A 311 2.18 35.71 -23.79
C PRO A 311 0.82 35.14 -24.22
N ALA A 312 0.66 34.93 -25.52
CA ALA A 312 -0.54 34.38 -26.12
C ALA A 312 -0.91 33.02 -25.49
N ALA A 313 -2.20 32.82 -25.21
CA ALA A 313 -2.73 31.56 -24.75
C ALA A 313 -2.43 30.44 -25.77
N PRO A 314 -2.08 29.22 -25.33
CA PRO A 314 -1.91 28.08 -26.23
C PRO A 314 -3.23 27.77 -26.97
N PRO A 315 -3.18 27.32 -28.23
CA PRO A 315 -4.36 26.99 -28.98
C PRO A 315 -5.14 25.83 -28.32
N PRO A 316 -6.47 25.78 -28.48
CA PRO A 316 -7.27 24.69 -27.97
C PRO A 316 -6.87 23.36 -28.63
N PRO A 317 -7.02 22.22 -27.92
CA PRO A 317 -6.76 20.90 -28.50
C PRO A 317 -7.69 20.65 -29.72
N PRO A 318 -7.23 19.87 -30.71
CA PRO A 318 -8.02 19.56 -31.89
C PRO A 318 -9.31 18.84 -31.52
N VAL A 319 -10.41 19.23 -32.15
CA VAL A 319 -11.72 18.58 -32.04
C VAL A 319 -11.59 17.13 -32.53
N PRO A 320 -12.04 16.13 -31.76
CA PRO A 320 -12.01 14.74 -32.21
C PRO A 320 -12.88 14.58 -33.46
N ALA A 321 -12.34 13.86 -34.45
CA ALA A 321 -13.07 13.53 -35.68
C ALA A 321 -14.37 12.77 -35.34
N PRO A 322 -15.46 13.00 -36.10
CA PRO A 322 -16.71 12.28 -35.89
C PRO A 322 -16.49 10.77 -36.04
N ALA A 323 -17.03 10.01 -35.09
CA ALA A 323 -16.99 8.56 -35.11
C ALA A 323 -17.61 8.02 -36.42
N PRO A 324 -17.04 6.97 -37.04
CA PRO A 324 -17.64 6.35 -38.21
C PRO A 324 -19.03 5.81 -37.87
N ALA A 325 -19.97 5.96 -38.81
CA ALA A 325 -21.32 5.45 -38.70
C ALA A 325 -21.32 3.92 -38.41
N PRO A 326 -22.24 3.41 -37.58
CA PRO A 326 -22.31 1.99 -37.28
C PRO A 326 -22.62 1.20 -38.55
N THR A 327 -21.78 0.22 -38.85
CA THR A 327 -22.04 -0.82 -39.85
C THR A 327 -23.34 -1.56 -39.51
N PRO A 328 -24.23 -1.82 -40.49
CA PRO A 328 -25.46 -2.56 -40.23
C PRO A 328 -25.14 -3.99 -39.79
N ALA A 329 -25.81 -4.43 -38.73
CA ALA A 329 -25.72 -5.79 -38.22
C ALA A 329 -26.21 -6.80 -39.26
N PRO A 330 -25.55 -7.96 -39.42
CA PRO A 330 -26.04 -9.02 -40.30
C PRO A 330 -27.34 -9.62 -39.76
N ALA A 331 -28.27 -9.87 -40.68
CA ALA A 331 -29.58 -10.46 -40.41
C ALA A 331 -29.45 -11.80 -39.68
N ALA A 332 -30.25 -11.97 -38.62
CA ALA A 332 -30.38 -13.21 -37.89
C ALA A 332 -30.88 -14.33 -38.81
N GLN A 333 -30.07 -15.37 -38.99
CA GLN A 333 -30.51 -16.63 -39.57
C GLN A 333 -31.33 -17.40 -38.54
N THR A 334 -32.54 -17.76 -38.93
CA THR A 334 -33.45 -18.66 -38.23
C THR A 334 -32.80 -20.02 -37.98
N PRO A 335 -32.87 -20.60 -36.77
CA PRO A 335 -32.35 -21.95 -36.54
C PRO A 335 -33.27 -22.99 -37.21
N ALA A 336 -32.69 -23.79 -38.09
CA ALA A 336 -33.30 -25.00 -38.64
C ALA A 336 -33.53 -26.04 -37.53
N GLY A 337 -34.69 -26.69 -37.57
CA GLY A 337 -35.11 -27.72 -36.60
C GLY A 337 -34.25 -28.99 -36.63
N PRO A 338 -34.39 -29.86 -35.62
CA PRO A 338 -33.54 -31.02 -35.46
C PRO A 338 -33.82 -32.09 -36.53
N ALA A 339 -32.77 -32.51 -37.23
CA ALA A 339 -32.80 -33.66 -38.11
C ALA A 339 -32.80 -34.95 -37.29
N ILE A 340 -33.83 -35.77 -37.51
CA ILE A 340 -33.90 -37.15 -37.07
C ILE A 340 -32.95 -37.96 -37.97
N VAL A 341 -31.97 -38.63 -37.37
CA VAL A 341 -31.16 -39.65 -38.03
C VAL A 341 -31.49 -40.99 -37.39
N ASN A 342 -32.26 -41.79 -38.13
CA ASN A 342 -32.34 -43.23 -37.96
C ASN A 342 -31.18 -43.87 -38.73
N THR A 343 -30.49 -44.82 -38.11
CA THR A 343 -29.64 -45.81 -38.79
C THR A 343 -29.68 -47.14 -38.02
N PRO A 344 -29.45 -48.26 -38.72
CA PRO A 344 -30.25 -49.49 -38.64
C PRO A 344 -29.93 -50.45 -37.48
#